data_AF-A0A357HXT1-F1
#
_entry.id   AF-A0A357HXT1-F1
#
_cell.length_a   1.000
_cell.length_b   1.000
_cell.length_c   1.000
_cell.angle_alpha   90.00
_cell.angle_beta   90.00
_cell.angle_gamma   90.00
#
_symmetry.space_group_name_H-M   'P 1'
#
loop_
_entity.id
_entity.type
_entity.pdbx_description
1 polymer ?
#
loop_
_entity_poly.entity_id
_entity_poly.type
_entity_poly.pdbx_seq_one_letter_code
_entity_poly.pdbx_strand_id
1 'polypeptide(L)'
;MNKRILRIALVAGAALAVVLSTNAKLDPSQEMASQTRWVVNTINARHYLRGTMEQLNGAEMVEAYIESFDYGRMYFLRSEVDEFIFRFGDAMEASLKKGNLYSAFEIYESFKQKAEQRTEWAFERLQKDFDFTVDESFTPDRREAEWPASPEEAEALWLRRLKYELLNEMLSLASEDKEDDNGSSLTPQKPDIAAPDEEEEEFDPTKLRRLLEDPDFYAETLDAAREKIHRRYERNLSHTVAREAAEVQESFINAMTQLFDPHSTFLSSDTLESFNSAVQNSFVGIGALLEDDDGICTIKEILPGGPAERSRLLNPEDQILGVAQGDDEFEDVVDMQLRYIVRKIKGEKGTTVRLLIHPG
;
A
#
# COMPACT_ATOMS: atom_id res chain seq x y z
N MET A 1 47.15 -45.03 15.72
CA MET A 1 47.80 -43.86 15.10
C MET A 1 47.04 -43.53 13.82
N ASN A 2 46.34 -42.39 13.79
CA ASN A 2 45.73 -41.72 12.60
C ASN A 2 44.66 -42.49 11.82
N LYS A 3 43.50 -41.95 11.39
CA LYS A 3 42.87 -40.62 11.46
C LYS A 3 41.37 -40.85 11.20
N ARG A 4 40.53 -40.08 11.89
CA ARG A 4 39.09 -39.97 11.70
C ARG A 4 38.78 -39.37 10.32
N ILE A 5 37.82 -39.93 9.58
CA ILE A 5 37.06 -39.21 8.55
C ILE A 5 35.58 -39.51 8.78
N LEU A 6 34.93 -38.58 9.47
CA LEU A 6 33.49 -38.52 9.67
C LEU A 6 32.89 -37.92 8.39
N ARG A 7 32.15 -38.70 7.61
CA ARG A 7 31.33 -38.17 6.52
C ARG A 7 30.03 -37.64 7.11
N ILE A 8 29.97 -36.33 7.32
CA ILE A 8 28.72 -35.61 7.56
C ILE A 8 28.03 -35.49 6.20
N ALA A 9 26.95 -36.24 6.00
CA ALA A 9 26.04 -36.04 4.89
C ALA A 9 25.23 -34.77 5.20
N LEU A 10 25.51 -33.71 4.44
CA LEU A 10 24.79 -32.44 4.48
C LEU A 10 23.44 -32.67 3.79
N VAL A 11 22.39 -32.87 4.58
CA VAL A 11 21.01 -32.78 4.10
C VAL A 11 20.76 -31.29 3.90
N ALA A 12 20.96 -30.81 2.67
CA ALA A 12 20.51 -29.50 2.24
C ALA A 12 18.97 -29.53 2.23
N GLY A 13 18.37 -29.13 3.35
CA GLY A 13 16.97 -28.80 3.42
C GLY A 13 16.72 -27.57 2.57
N ALA A 14 16.21 -27.77 1.36
CA ALA A 14 15.46 -26.73 0.68
C ALA A 14 14.12 -26.58 1.43
N ALA A 15 14.13 -25.80 2.50
CA ALA A 15 12.91 -25.22 3.03
C ALA A 15 12.50 -24.13 2.04
N LEU A 16 11.83 -24.57 0.97
CA LEU A 16 11.03 -23.69 0.16
C LEU A 16 9.94 -23.16 1.11
N ALA A 17 10.12 -21.94 1.60
CA ALA A 17 9.08 -21.21 2.28
C ALA A 17 7.95 -21.04 1.26
N VAL A 18 7.00 -21.97 1.28
CA VAL A 18 5.70 -21.75 0.67
C VAL A 18 5.10 -20.63 1.50
N VAL A 19 5.20 -19.40 1.00
CA VAL A 19 4.33 -18.32 1.42
C VAL A 19 2.93 -18.84 1.12
N LEU A 20 2.26 -19.35 2.14
CA LEU A 20 0.81 -19.53 2.12
C LEU A 20 0.24 -18.11 2.14
N SER A 21 0.28 -17.43 1.00
CA SER A 21 -0.70 -16.41 0.70
C SER A 21 -2.02 -17.15 0.74
N THR A 22 -2.73 -17.09 1.87
CA THR A 22 -4.12 -17.49 1.91
C THR A 22 -4.86 -16.48 1.05
N ASN A 23 -4.86 -16.72 -0.27
CA ASN A 23 -5.76 -16.11 -1.24
C ASN A 23 -7.19 -16.67 -0.98
N ALA A 24 -7.62 -16.61 0.28
CA ALA A 24 -8.97 -16.92 0.67
C ALA A 24 -9.86 -15.86 0.05
N LYS A 25 -10.90 -16.32 -0.65
CA LYS A 25 -11.91 -15.42 -1.21
C LYS A 25 -12.44 -14.55 -0.08
N LEU A 26 -12.45 -13.24 -0.29
CA LEU A 26 -13.06 -12.30 0.65
C LEU A 26 -14.58 -12.46 0.56
N ASP A 27 -15.21 -12.73 1.70
CA ASP A 27 -16.67 -12.90 1.78
C ASP A 27 -17.26 -11.92 2.82
N PRO A 28 -18.42 -11.31 2.52
CA PRO A 28 -19.09 -10.42 3.46
C PRO A 28 -19.65 -11.19 4.67
N SER A 29 -19.44 -10.65 5.87
CA SER A 29 -20.03 -11.20 7.08
C SER A 29 -21.49 -10.76 7.29
N GLN A 30 -22.24 -11.47 8.13
CA GLN A 30 -23.60 -11.06 8.51
C GLN A 30 -23.61 -9.73 9.29
N GLU A 31 -22.53 -9.44 10.01
CA GLU A 31 -22.35 -8.19 10.72
C GLU A 31 -22.23 -7.04 9.73
N MET A 32 -21.41 -7.20 8.70
CA MET A 32 -21.25 -6.21 7.62
C MET A 32 -22.59 -5.90 6.95
N ALA A 33 -23.37 -6.94 6.62
CA ALA A 33 -24.71 -6.76 6.06
C ALA A 33 -25.64 -5.97 7.00
N SER A 34 -25.50 -6.13 8.32
CA SER A 34 -26.28 -5.40 9.31
C SER A 34 -25.83 -3.94 9.45
N GLN A 35 -24.53 -3.69 9.45
CA GLN A 35 -23.93 -2.36 9.43
C GLN A 35 -24.33 -1.59 8.17
N THR A 36 -24.26 -2.20 6.99
CA THR A 36 -24.68 -1.58 5.73
C THR A 36 -26.15 -1.17 5.75
N ARG A 37 -27.05 -2.05 6.24
CA ARG A 37 -28.47 -1.70 6.41
C ARG A 37 -28.66 -0.51 7.37
N TRP A 38 -27.86 -0.46 8.44
CA TRP A 38 -27.91 0.65 9.39
C TRP A 38 -27.45 1.97 8.77
N VAL A 39 -26.39 1.96 7.96
CA VAL A 39 -25.92 3.14 7.21
C VAL A 39 -27.01 3.63 6.26
N VAL A 40 -27.57 2.74 5.44
CA VAL A 40 -28.64 3.06 4.48
C VAL A 40 -29.87 3.67 5.17
N ASN A 41 -30.28 3.11 6.31
CA ASN A 41 -31.38 3.66 7.10
C ASN A 41 -31.04 5.02 7.72
N THR A 42 -29.79 5.22 8.13
CA THR A 42 -29.31 6.48 8.69
C THR A 42 -29.32 7.59 7.63
N ILE A 43 -28.87 7.28 6.41
CA ILE A 43 -28.92 8.23 5.29
C ILE A 43 -30.38 8.64 5.03
N ASN A 44 -31.28 7.67 4.83
CA ASN A 44 -32.69 7.94 4.55
C ASN A 44 -33.42 8.74 5.64
N ALA A 45 -33.09 8.49 6.91
CA ALA A 45 -33.86 9.05 8.03
C ALA A 45 -33.25 10.31 8.65
N ARG A 46 -31.93 10.52 8.51
CA ARG A 46 -31.19 11.51 9.30
C ARG A 46 -30.25 12.40 8.49
N HIS A 47 -29.98 12.10 7.22
CA HIS A 47 -29.08 12.91 6.43
C HIS A 47 -29.67 14.30 6.16
N TYR A 48 -28.84 15.34 6.30
CA TYR A 48 -29.29 16.74 6.21
C TYR A 48 -29.75 17.09 4.79
N LEU A 49 -28.93 16.74 3.79
CA LEU A 49 -29.36 16.72 2.40
C LEU A 49 -30.39 15.60 2.31
N ARG A 50 -31.67 15.96 2.24
CA ARG A 50 -32.82 15.02 2.22
C ARG A 50 -32.87 14.15 0.95
N GLY A 51 -31.73 13.87 0.34
CA GLY A 51 -31.58 12.87 -0.69
C GLY A 51 -31.94 11.51 -0.10
N THR A 52 -32.87 10.84 -0.74
CA THR A 52 -33.22 9.46 -0.41
C THR A 52 -32.30 8.53 -1.20
N MET A 53 -32.17 7.30 -0.73
CA MET A 53 -31.50 6.24 -1.49
C MET A 53 -32.10 6.01 -2.89
N GLU A 54 -33.31 6.49 -3.16
CA GLU A 54 -33.97 6.44 -4.47
C GLU A 54 -33.24 7.32 -5.52
N GLN A 55 -32.38 8.24 -5.09
CA GLN A 55 -31.55 9.08 -5.95
C GLN A 55 -30.19 8.47 -6.23
N LEU A 56 -29.87 7.30 -5.65
CA LEU A 56 -28.59 6.66 -5.85
C LEU A 56 -28.43 6.25 -7.32
N ASN A 57 -27.46 6.85 -8.01
CA ASN A 57 -27.02 6.38 -9.31
C ASN A 57 -26.08 5.20 -9.12
N GLY A 58 -26.58 3.99 -9.39
CA GLY A 58 -25.78 2.77 -9.25
C GLY A 58 -24.59 2.68 -10.21
N ALA A 59 -24.66 3.33 -11.38
CA ALA A 59 -23.54 3.39 -12.32
C ALA A 59 -22.40 4.25 -11.76
N GLU A 60 -22.72 5.46 -11.32
CA GLU A 60 -21.76 6.36 -10.66
C GLU A 60 -21.15 5.71 -9.41
N MET A 61 -21.93 4.95 -8.64
CA MET A 61 -21.43 4.24 -7.47
C MET A 61 -20.41 3.14 -7.83
N VAL A 62 -20.65 2.38 -8.91
CA VAL A 62 -19.70 1.36 -9.38
C VAL A 62 -18.40 2.03 -9.82
N GLU A 63 -18.49 3.13 -10.57
CA GLU A 63 -17.31 3.89 -11.02
C GLU A 63 -16.53 4.48 -9.85
N ALA A 64 -17.18 5.21 -8.94
CA ALA A 64 -16.57 5.78 -7.75
C ALA A 64 -15.92 4.71 -6.87
N TYR A 65 -16.53 3.53 -6.77
CA TYR A 65 -15.94 2.42 -6.04
C TYR A 65 -14.68 1.90 -6.71
N ILE A 66 -14.69 1.69 -8.03
CA ILE A 66 -13.51 1.25 -8.79
C ILE A 66 -12.37 2.28 -8.69
N GLU A 67 -12.69 3.57 -8.79
CA GLU A 67 -11.74 4.66 -8.64
C GLU A 67 -11.06 4.70 -7.27
N SER A 68 -11.73 4.21 -6.22
CA SER A 68 -11.16 4.18 -4.87
C SER A 68 -9.91 3.29 -4.74
N PHE A 69 -9.69 2.37 -5.68
CA PHE A 69 -8.50 1.51 -5.72
C PHE A 69 -7.79 1.47 -7.09
N ASP A 70 -8.46 1.83 -8.19
CA ASP A 70 -7.87 2.07 -9.51
C ASP A 70 -7.94 3.57 -9.88
N TYR A 71 -7.38 4.41 -9.02
CA TYR A 71 -7.37 5.87 -9.17
C TYR A 71 -6.74 6.36 -10.49
N GLY A 72 -5.77 5.62 -11.02
CA GLY A 72 -5.12 5.93 -12.30
C GLY A 72 -5.86 5.40 -13.53
N ARG A 73 -6.96 4.66 -13.32
CA ARG A 73 -7.80 4.02 -14.34
C ARG A 73 -6.93 3.21 -15.32
N MET A 74 -6.11 2.32 -14.77
CA MET A 74 -5.11 1.54 -15.52
C MET A 74 -5.35 0.04 -15.51
N TYR A 75 -6.07 -0.49 -14.53
CA TYR A 75 -6.24 -1.94 -14.37
C TYR A 75 -7.43 -2.47 -15.17
N PHE A 76 -8.50 -1.69 -15.26
CA PHE A 76 -9.72 -2.05 -16.00
C PHE A 76 -9.79 -1.41 -17.38
N LEU A 77 -10.43 -2.10 -18.31
CA LEU A 77 -10.93 -1.52 -19.54
C LEU A 77 -12.29 -0.87 -19.30
N ARG A 78 -12.65 0.11 -20.14
CA ARG A 78 -13.99 0.72 -20.10
C ARG A 78 -15.10 -0.32 -20.22
N SER A 79 -14.94 -1.30 -21.12
CA SER A 79 -15.90 -2.38 -21.32
C SER A 79 -16.12 -3.26 -20.08
N GLU A 80 -15.09 -3.44 -19.25
CA GLU A 80 -15.19 -4.22 -18.01
C GLU A 80 -15.91 -3.43 -16.92
N VAL A 81 -15.65 -2.12 -16.82
CA VAL A 81 -16.40 -1.21 -15.96
C VAL A 81 -17.88 -1.18 -16.36
N ASP A 82 -18.16 -1.10 -17.67
CA ASP A 82 -19.52 -1.17 -18.21
C ASP A 82 -20.21 -2.49 -17.89
N GLU A 83 -19.48 -3.61 -17.88
CA GLU A 83 -20.03 -4.91 -17.46
C GLU A 83 -20.44 -4.89 -15.99
N PHE A 84 -19.62 -4.32 -15.10
CA PHE A 84 -19.98 -4.18 -13.68
C PHE A 84 -21.19 -3.27 -13.49
N ILE A 85 -21.26 -2.16 -14.22
CA ILE A 85 -22.42 -1.27 -14.21
C ILE A 85 -23.66 -2.02 -14.66
N PHE A 86 -23.59 -2.78 -15.76
CA PHE A 86 -24.70 -3.57 -16.25
C PHE A 86 -25.15 -4.64 -15.25
N ARG A 87 -24.21 -5.31 -14.58
CA ARG A 87 -24.51 -6.39 -13.63
C ARG A 87 -25.08 -5.88 -12.31
N PHE A 88 -24.63 -4.72 -11.84
CA PHE A 88 -24.86 -4.29 -10.46
C PHE A 88 -25.55 -2.93 -10.31
N GLY A 89 -25.47 -2.05 -11.31
CA GLY A 89 -25.95 -0.66 -11.24
C GLY A 89 -27.44 -0.57 -10.90
N ASP A 90 -28.32 -1.17 -11.71
CA ASP A 90 -29.77 -1.09 -11.52
C ASP A 90 -30.24 -1.69 -10.18
N ALA A 91 -29.55 -2.72 -9.70
CA ALA A 91 -29.89 -3.41 -8.46
C ALA A 91 -29.18 -2.84 -7.22
N MET A 92 -28.35 -1.80 -7.38
CA MET A 92 -27.43 -1.33 -6.33
C MET A 92 -28.20 -0.86 -5.09
N GLU A 93 -29.18 0.00 -5.27
CA GLU A 93 -30.02 0.53 -4.18
C GLU A 93 -30.73 -0.60 -3.41
N ALA A 94 -31.39 -1.50 -4.13
CA ALA A 94 -32.13 -2.62 -3.55
C ALA A 94 -31.20 -3.61 -2.82
N SER A 95 -29.97 -3.77 -3.31
CA SER A 95 -28.94 -4.61 -2.70
C SER A 95 -28.45 -4.00 -1.39
N LEU A 96 -28.10 -2.72 -1.39
CA LEU A 96 -27.67 -1.99 -0.19
C LEU A 96 -28.74 -1.95 0.90
N LYS A 97 -30.01 -1.73 0.52
CA LYS A 97 -31.16 -1.81 1.45
C LYS A 97 -31.28 -3.17 2.14
N LYS A 98 -30.83 -4.25 1.49
CA LYS A 98 -30.80 -5.61 2.07
C LYS A 98 -29.48 -5.93 2.78
N GLY A 99 -28.49 -5.04 2.72
CA GLY A 99 -27.13 -5.30 3.21
C GLY A 99 -26.33 -6.25 2.32
N ASN A 100 -26.73 -6.41 1.06
CA ASN A 100 -26.02 -7.25 0.11
C ASN A 100 -24.80 -6.50 -0.43
N LEU A 101 -23.60 -6.98 -0.07
CA LEU A 101 -22.31 -6.43 -0.47
C LEU A 101 -21.66 -7.23 -1.61
N TYR A 102 -22.35 -8.19 -2.21
CA TYR A 102 -21.79 -9.09 -3.23
C TYR A 102 -21.05 -8.34 -4.36
N SER A 103 -21.60 -7.24 -4.87
CA SER A 103 -20.96 -6.43 -5.91
C SER A 103 -19.60 -5.87 -5.46
N ALA A 104 -19.48 -5.40 -4.22
CA ALA A 104 -18.24 -4.85 -3.68
C ALA A 104 -17.10 -5.88 -3.71
N PHE A 105 -17.39 -7.09 -3.25
CA PHE A 105 -16.41 -8.17 -3.14
C PHE A 105 -16.06 -8.76 -4.51
N GLU A 106 -17.02 -8.91 -5.41
CA GLU A 106 -16.75 -9.43 -6.76
C GLU A 106 -15.92 -8.45 -7.61
N ILE A 107 -16.22 -7.15 -7.54
CA ILE A 107 -15.43 -6.14 -8.26
C ILE A 107 -14.00 -6.09 -7.68
N TYR A 108 -13.85 -6.11 -6.36
CA TYR A 108 -12.54 -6.07 -5.72
C TYR A 108 -11.71 -7.33 -5.97
N GLU A 109 -12.34 -8.50 -6.00
CA GLU A 109 -11.67 -9.75 -6.36
C GLU A 109 -11.18 -9.73 -7.82
N SER A 110 -11.95 -9.14 -8.73
CA SER A 110 -11.48 -8.90 -10.12
C SER A 110 -10.28 -7.96 -10.17
N PHE A 111 -10.27 -6.91 -9.34
CA PHE A 111 -9.12 -6.02 -9.21
C PHE A 111 -7.87 -6.76 -8.71
N LYS A 112 -8.00 -7.59 -7.66
CA LYS A 112 -6.88 -8.39 -7.14
C LYS A 112 -6.24 -9.25 -8.23
N GLN A 113 -7.06 -9.99 -8.98
CA GLN A 113 -6.57 -10.85 -10.07
C GLN A 113 -5.86 -10.05 -11.17
N LYS A 114 -6.38 -8.86 -11.50
CA LYS A 114 -5.73 -7.95 -12.46
C LYS A 114 -4.43 -7.37 -11.91
N ALA A 115 -4.38 -7.05 -10.63
CA ALA A 115 -3.18 -6.57 -9.96
C ALA A 115 -2.08 -7.64 -9.97
N GLU A 116 -2.42 -8.89 -9.66
CA GLU A 116 -1.52 -10.05 -9.74
C GLU A 116 -0.97 -10.21 -11.17
N GLN A 117 -1.87 -10.38 -12.17
CA GLN A 117 -1.48 -10.56 -13.57
C GLN A 117 -0.63 -9.40 -14.10
N ARG A 118 -0.95 -8.17 -13.72
CA ARG A 118 -0.22 -6.99 -14.16
C ARG A 118 1.16 -6.89 -13.52
N THR A 119 1.27 -7.30 -12.26
CA THR A 119 2.54 -7.35 -11.54
C THR A 119 3.46 -8.41 -12.14
N GLU A 120 2.94 -9.59 -12.43
CA GLU A 120 3.68 -10.65 -13.14
C GLU A 120 4.15 -10.16 -14.52
N TRP A 121 3.25 -9.55 -15.31
CA TRP A 121 3.63 -8.94 -16.59
C TRP A 121 4.72 -7.87 -16.43
N ALA A 122 4.63 -7.03 -15.39
CA ALA A 122 5.63 -5.99 -15.14
C ALA A 122 6.99 -6.60 -14.83
N PHE A 123 7.06 -7.66 -14.01
CA PHE A 123 8.30 -8.38 -13.73
C PHE A 123 8.93 -8.97 -14.99
N GLU A 124 8.14 -9.64 -15.83
CA GLU A 124 8.62 -10.15 -17.11
C GLU A 124 9.07 -9.04 -18.07
N ARG A 125 8.36 -7.90 -18.07
CA ARG A 125 8.66 -6.78 -18.95
C ARG A 125 9.92 -6.05 -18.51
N LEU A 126 10.18 -5.92 -17.21
CA LEU A 126 11.36 -5.27 -16.64
C LEU A 126 12.66 -5.97 -17.03
N GLN A 127 12.64 -7.28 -17.22
CA GLN A 127 13.81 -8.07 -17.66
C GLN A 127 14.21 -7.82 -19.13
N LYS A 128 13.33 -7.18 -19.92
CA LYS A 128 13.58 -6.88 -21.33
C LYS A 128 14.15 -5.47 -21.51
N ASP A 129 14.70 -5.21 -22.68
CA ASP A 129 15.23 -3.89 -23.01
C ASP A 129 14.10 -2.86 -23.19
N PHE A 130 14.43 -1.61 -22.91
CA PHE A 130 13.56 -0.47 -23.11
C PHE A 130 14.22 0.51 -24.09
N ASP A 131 13.46 0.93 -25.09
CA ASP A 131 13.88 1.98 -26.01
C ASP A 131 13.39 3.33 -25.48
N PHE A 132 14.34 4.14 -25.01
CA PHE A 132 14.12 5.49 -24.50
C PHE A 132 14.38 6.58 -25.57
N THR A 133 14.64 6.18 -26.83
CA THR A 133 14.90 7.12 -27.94
C THR A 133 13.62 7.57 -28.65
N VAL A 134 12.50 6.91 -28.37
CA VAL A 134 11.18 7.24 -28.90
C VAL A 134 10.60 8.43 -28.16
N ASP A 135 10.14 9.44 -28.90
CA ASP A 135 9.42 10.58 -28.35
C ASP A 135 8.01 10.16 -27.90
N GLU A 136 7.82 10.03 -26.59
CA GLU A 136 6.56 9.67 -25.96
C GLU A 136 6.43 10.34 -24.58
N SER A 137 5.20 10.43 -24.09
CA SER A 137 4.92 11.02 -22.79
C SER A 137 3.99 10.15 -21.95
N PHE A 138 4.13 10.30 -20.64
CA PHE A 138 3.26 9.69 -19.64
C PHE A 138 2.85 10.76 -18.63
N THR A 139 1.54 10.92 -18.42
CA THR A 139 1.02 11.82 -17.38
C THR A 139 0.85 11.01 -16.09
N PRO A 140 1.57 11.36 -15.00
CA PRO A 140 1.48 10.62 -13.74
C PRO A 140 0.12 10.80 -13.04
N ASP A 141 -0.44 12.02 -13.08
CA ASP A 141 -1.79 12.28 -12.59
C ASP A 141 -2.83 11.86 -13.63
N ARG A 142 -3.56 10.79 -13.32
CA ARG A 142 -4.55 10.17 -14.22
C ARG A 142 -5.96 10.13 -13.64
N ARG A 143 -6.25 10.92 -12.61
CA ARG A 143 -7.60 11.02 -12.00
C ARG A 143 -8.73 11.19 -13.01
N GLU A 144 -8.52 12.12 -13.92
CA GLU A 144 -9.50 12.54 -14.91
C GLU A 144 -9.34 11.77 -16.24
N ALA A 145 -8.39 10.84 -16.33
CA ALA A 145 -8.12 10.10 -17.55
C ALA A 145 -9.21 9.07 -17.82
N GLU A 146 -9.51 8.73 -19.06
CA GLU A 146 -10.48 7.66 -19.34
C GLU A 146 -9.85 6.27 -19.12
N TRP A 147 -10.68 5.29 -18.74
CA TRP A 147 -10.26 3.88 -18.78
C TRP A 147 -9.92 3.49 -20.22
N PRO A 148 -8.86 2.70 -20.46
CA PRO A 148 -8.52 2.23 -21.79
C PRO A 148 -9.70 1.55 -22.49
N ALA A 149 -9.89 1.85 -23.78
CA ALA A 149 -10.98 1.27 -24.55
C ALA A 149 -10.67 -0.15 -25.04
N SER A 150 -9.38 -0.50 -25.17
CA SER A 150 -8.94 -1.82 -25.64
C SER A 150 -7.75 -2.37 -24.86
N PRO A 151 -7.50 -3.69 -24.92
CA PRO A 151 -6.31 -4.32 -24.33
C PRO A 151 -5.01 -3.71 -24.84
N GLU A 152 -4.94 -3.33 -26.12
CA GLU A 152 -3.75 -2.73 -26.73
C GLU A 152 -3.47 -1.34 -26.17
N GLU A 153 -4.51 -0.53 -25.95
CA GLU A 153 -4.38 0.78 -25.29
C GLU A 153 -3.91 0.62 -23.84
N ALA A 154 -4.45 -0.36 -23.12
CA ALA A 154 -4.02 -0.66 -21.75
C ALA A 154 -2.55 -1.10 -21.71
N GLU A 155 -2.12 -2.01 -22.59
CA GLU A 155 -0.73 -2.45 -22.66
C GLU A 155 0.22 -1.29 -23.00
N ALA A 156 -0.14 -0.46 -24.00
CA ALA A 156 0.65 0.71 -24.35
C ALA A 156 0.77 1.71 -23.19
N LEU A 157 -0.32 1.91 -22.43
CA LEU A 157 -0.32 2.75 -21.24
C LEU A 157 0.61 2.22 -20.14
N TRP A 158 0.56 0.92 -19.87
CA TRP A 158 1.43 0.26 -18.90
C TRP A 158 2.91 0.28 -19.31
N LEU A 159 3.20 0.13 -20.60
CA LEU A 159 4.57 0.27 -21.12
C LEU A 159 5.12 1.67 -20.89
N ARG A 160 4.33 2.72 -21.17
CA ARG A 160 4.73 4.11 -20.91
C ARG A 160 4.92 4.37 -19.43
N ARG A 161 4.06 3.81 -18.56
CA ARG A 161 4.22 3.88 -17.10
C ARG A 161 5.54 3.26 -16.65
N LEU A 162 5.86 2.04 -17.09
CA LEU A 162 7.11 1.38 -16.70
C LEU A 162 8.34 2.14 -17.20
N LYS A 163 8.30 2.69 -18.41
CA LYS A 163 9.37 3.55 -18.92
C LYS A 163 9.55 4.80 -18.09
N TYR A 164 8.45 5.47 -17.75
CA TYR A 164 8.45 6.64 -16.89
C TYR A 164 9.04 6.33 -15.51
N GLU A 165 8.62 5.23 -14.89
CA GLU A 165 9.15 4.80 -13.59
C GLU A 165 10.64 4.44 -13.66
N LEU A 166 11.08 3.72 -14.70
CA LEU A 166 12.49 3.40 -14.93
C LEU A 166 13.32 4.66 -15.11
N LEU A 167 12.88 5.59 -15.96
CA LEU A 167 13.60 6.83 -16.19
C LEU A 167 13.72 7.63 -14.90
N ASN A 168 12.64 7.82 -14.15
CA ASN A 168 12.69 8.54 -12.88
C ASN A 168 13.65 7.89 -11.88
N GLU A 169 13.62 6.57 -11.74
CA GLU A 169 14.53 5.90 -10.81
C GLU A 169 15.98 5.98 -11.26
N MET A 170 16.25 5.83 -12.56
CA MET A 170 17.60 6.00 -13.09
C MET A 170 18.11 7.42 -12.90
N LEU A 171 17.25 8.43 -13.07
CA LEU A 171 17.59 9.82 -12.82
C LEU A 171 17.88 10.07 -11.32
N SER A 172 17.06 9.54 -10.42
CA SER A 172 17.27 9.64 -8.96
C SER A 172 18.60 9.01 -8.55
N LEU A 173 18.84 7.77 -8.97
CA LEU A 173 20.07 7.03 -8.67
C LEU A 173 21.32 7.68 -9.27
N ALA A 174 21.19 8.40 -10.38
CA ALA A 174 22.30 9.12 -10.99
C ALA A 174 22.56 10.48 -10.35
N SER A 175 21.55 11.11 -9.73
CA SER A 175 21.70 12.35 -8.97
C SER A 175 22.21 12.14 -7.55
N GLU A 176 21.92 10.97 -6.95
CA GLU A 176 22.47 10.52 -5.67
C GLU A 176 23.97 10.24 -5.86
N ASP A 177 24.83 11.22 -5.58
CA ASP A 177 26.28 11.02 -5.63
C ASP A 177 26.68 9.86 -4.71
N LYS A 178 27.43 8.87 -5.22
CA LYS A 178 28.29 8.01 -4.38
C LYS A 178 29.48 8.85 -3.87
N GLU A 179 29.23 9.99 -3.23
CA GLU A 179 30.25 10.74 -2.50
C GLU A 179 30.38 10.11 -1.10
N ASP A 180 31.42 9.29 -0.97
CA ASP A 180 32.12 8.89 0.25
C ASP A 180 31.30 8.62 1.53
N ASP A 181 31.36 7.35 1.93
CA ASP A 181 31.37 6.85 3.31
C ASP A 181 32.36 7.63 4.19
N ASN A 182 32.00 8.85 4.57
CA ASN A 182 32.65 9.65 5.60
C ASN A 182 31.58 10.38 6.40
N GLY A 183 31.15 9.69 7.46
CA GLY A 183 30.16 10.08 8.44
C GLY A 183 29.85 11.57 8.58
N SER A 184 28.59 11.91 8.33
CA SER A 184 27.97 13.08 8.94
C SER A 184 26.47 12.84 9.15
N SER A 185 26.16 12.39 10.37
CA SER A 185 24.98 12.74 11.16
C SER A 185 23.63 12.87 10.43
N LEU A 186 22.83 11.80 10.51
CA LEU A 186 21.37 11.90 10.43
C LEU A 186 20.88 12.77 11.60
N THR A 187 20.69 14.07 11.37
CA THR A 187 19.87 14.88 12.27
C THR A 187 18.41 14.67 11.89
N PRO A 188 17.53 14.27 12.84
CA PRO A 188 16.11 14.14 12.57
C PRO A 188 15.53 15.53 12.31
N GLN A 189 15.06 15.79 11.10
CA GLN A 189 14.24 16.95 10.81
C GLN A 189 12.90 16.80 11.53
N LYS A 190 12.60 17.74 12.42
CA LYS A 190 11.29 17.93 13.03
C LYS A 190 10.30 18.42 11.97
N PRO A 191 9.13 17.80 11.76
CA PRO A 191 8.26 18.11 10.64
C PRO A 191 7.24 19.23 10.91
N ASP A 192 7.55 20.27 11.71
CA ASP A 192 6.51 21.27 12.06
C ASP A 192 6.97 22.71 12.31
N ILE A 193 8.08 23.12 11.68
CA ILE A 193 8.31 24.54 11.40
C ILE A 193 8.71 24.58 9.94
N ALA A 194 7.87 25.18 9.08
CA ALA A 194 8.29 25.58 7.75
C ALA A 194 9.52 26.50 7.91
N ALA A 195 10.71 25.92 7.80
CA ALA A 195 11.91 26.67 7.55
C ALA A 195 11.74 27.26 6.14
N PRO A 196 11.76 28.59 5.98
CA PRO A 196 12.05 29.12 4.66
C PRO A 196 13.50 28.76 4.38
N ASP A 197 13.77 28.22 3.19
CA ASP A 197 15.09 27.94 2.66
C ASP A 197 15.66 26.55 3.00
N GLU A 198 14.95 25.48 2.63
CA GLU A 198 15.64 24.33 2.05
C GLU A 198 15.95 24.72 0.60
N GLU A 199 17.23 24.98 0.29
CA GLU A 199 17.69 25.10 -1.09
C GLU A 199 17.32 23.78 -1.78
N GLU A 200 16.26 23.78 -2.62
CA GLU A 200 16.04 22.72 -3.59
C GLU A 200 17.39 22.54 -4.32
N GLU A 201 18.05 21.39 -4.15
CA GLU A 201 19.32 21.12 -4.82
C GLU A 201 19.13 21.43 -6.31
N GLU A 202 19.75 22.51 -6.78
CA GLU A 202 19.55 22.99 -8.14
C GLU A 202 19.96 21.87 -9.09
N PHE A 203 19.01 21.40 -9.90
CA PHE A 203 19.20 20.29 -10.82
C PHE A 203 20.50 20.45 -11.61
N ASP A 204 21.50 19.63 -11.33
CA ASP A 204 22.79 19.68 -12.03
C ASP A 204 22.74 18.77 -13.28
N PRO A 205 22.64 19.34 -14.49
CA PRO A 205 22.60 18.55 -15.73
C PRO A 205 23.91 17.80 -16.00
N THR A 206 25.00 18.09 -15.28
CA THR A 206 26.27 17.38 -15.45
C THR A 206 26.26 16.01 -14.76
N LYS A 207 25.52 15.84 -13.66
CA LYS A 207 25.38 14.54 -12.96
C LYS A 207 24.71 13.49 -13.86
N LEU A 208 23.73 13.89 -14.66
CA LEU A 208 23.05 13.00 -15.61
C LEU A 208 23.87 12.65 -16.85
N ARG A 209 24.91 13.42 -17.18
CA ARG A 209 25.73 13.19 -18.37
C ARG A 209 26.44 11.82 -18.30
N ARG A 210 26.75 11.36 -17.08
CA ARG A 210 27.34 10.04 -16.85
C ARG A 210 26.47 8.89 -17.36
N LEU A 211 25.14 8.98 -17.21
CA LEU A 211 24.20 7.98 -17.74
C LEU A 211 24.29 7.82 -19.26
N LEU A 212 24.67 8.88 -19.97
CA LEU A 212 24.76 8.88 -21.44
C LEU A 212 26.16 8.48 -21.94
N GLU A 213 27.19 8.78 -21.16
CA GLU A 213 28.59 8.62 -21.58
C GLU A 213 29.24 7.30 -21.12
N ASP A 214 28.78 6.74 -20.00
CA ASP A 214 29.34 5.54 -19.37
C ASP A 214 28.36 4.35 -19.48
N PRO A 215 28.60 3.39 -20.41
CA PRO A 215 27.73 2.23 -20.59
C PRO A 215 27.65 1.31 -19.37
N ASP A 216 28.73 1.20 -18.59
CA ASP A 216 28.76 0.33 -17.42
C ASP A 216 27.94 0.96 -16.28
N PHE A 217 28.06 2.27 -16.08
CA PHE A 217 27.23 3.00 -15.13
C PHE A 217 25.75 2.98 -15.52
N TYR A 218 25.43 3.14 -16.81
CA TYR A 218 24.08 3.00 -17.31
C TYR A 218 23.49 1.62 -16.97
N ALA A 219 24.25 0.55 -17.23
CA ALA A 219 23.81 -0.82 -16.96
C ALA A 219 23.60 -1.07 -15.45
N GLU A 220 24.56 -0.67 -14.60
CA GLU A 220 24.44 -0.79 -13.14
C GLU A 220 23.21 -0.02 -12.62
N THR A 221 23.01 1.20 -13.10
CA THR A 221 21.88 2.05 -12.67
C THR A 221 20.55 1.49 -13.16
N LEU A 222 20.49 0.96 -14.38
CA LEU A 222 19.29 0.32 -14.92
C LEU A 222 18.92 -0.94 -14.11
N ASP A 223 19.89 -1.75 -13.73
CA ASP A 223 19.65 -2.96 -12.94
C ASP A 223 19.23 -2.61 -11.50
N ALA A 224 19.84 -1.60 -10.89
CA ALA A 224 19.41 -1.08 -9.59
C ALA A 224 17.98 -0.50 -9.64
N ALA A 225 17.64 0.24 -10.71
CA ALA A 225 16.29 0.76 -10.93
C ALA A 225 15.27 -0.38 -11.09
N ARG A 226 15.59 -1.41 -11.87
CA ARG A 226 14.76 -2.62 -12.02
C ARG A 226 14.46 -3.28 -10.67
N GLU A 227 15.47 -3.42 -9.83
CA GLU A 227 15.32 -4.04 -8.50
C GLU A 227 14.45 -3.20 -7.56
N LYS A 228 14.65 -1.86 -7.53
CA LYS A 228 13.78 -0.95 -6.77
C LYS A 228 12.33 -1.02 -7.24
N ILE A 229 12.10 -1.00 -8.56
CA ILE A 229 10.76 -1.11 -9.14
C ILE A 229 10.15 -2.48 -8.81
N HIS A 230 10.90 -3.57 -8.93
CA HIS A 230 10.41 -4.92 -8.61
C HIS A 230 9.89 -4.98 -7.18
N ARG A 231 10.70 -4.58 -6.19
CA ARG A 231 10.31 -4.54 -4.78
C ARG A 231 9.08 -3.66 -4.53
N ARG A 232 9.00 -2.50 -5.18
CA ARG A 232 7.81 -1.62 -5.10
C ARG A 232 6.54 -2.30 -5.61
N TYR A 233 6.60 -3.01 -6.74
CA TYR A 233 5.45 -3.72 -7.29
C TYR A 233 5.04 -4.91 -6.41
N GLU A 234 6.00 -5.66 -5.89
CA GLU A 234 5.76 -6.76 -4.95
C GLU A 234 5.06 -6.26 -3.67
N ARG A 235 5.57 -5.18 -3.07
CA ARG A 235 4.95 -4.55 -1.90
C ARG A 235 3.53 -4.05 -2.20
N ASN A 236 3.33 -3.35 -3.31
CA ASN A 236 1.99 -2.88 -3.72
C ASN A 236 1.01 -4.03 -3.97
N LEU A 237 1.48 -5.15 -4.52
CA LEU A 237 0.67 -6.35 -4.69
C LEU A 237 0.34 -7.00 -3.36
N SER A 238 1.32 -7.17 -2.47
CA SER A 238 1.11 -7.66 -1.10
C SER A 238 0.02 -6.85 -0.40
N HIS A 239 0.08 -5.52 -0.50
CA HIS A 239 -0.91 -4.60 0.06
C HIS A 239 -2.33 -4.79 -0.52
N THR A 240 -2.42 -5.05 -1.82
CA THR A 240 -3.67 -5.30 -2.52
C THR A 240 -4.28 -6.64 -2.12
N VAL A 241 -3.44 -7.68 -1.98
CA VAL A 241 -3.90 -9.03 -1.62
C VAL A 241 -4.25 -9.14 -0.15
N ALA A 242 -3.52 -8.46 0.72
CA ALA A 242 -3.70 -8.49 2.18
C ALA A 242 -4.90 -7.66 2.68
N ARG A 243 -5.61 -6.95 1.79
CA ARG A 243 -6.76 -6.13 2.19
C ARG A 243 -7.86 -6.97 2.83
N GLU A 244 -8.34 -6.52 3.98
CA GLU A 244 -9.36 -7.22 4.76
C GLU A 244 -10.78 -6.93 4.24
N ALA A 245 -11.72 -7.85 4.51
CA ALA A 245 -13.12 -7.67 4.14
C ALA A 245 -13.76 -6.38 4.72
N ALA A 246 -13.31 -5.94 5.90
CA ALA A 246 -13.74 -4.69 6.52
C ALA A 246 -13.35 -3.46 5.69
N GLU A 247 -12.17 -3.47 5.07
CA GLU A 247 -11.70 -2.37 4.24
C GLU A 247 -12.38 -2.32 2.88
N VAL A 248 -12.78 -3.47 2.34
CA VAL A 248 -13.58 -3.59 1.12
C VAL A 248 -14.98 -3.04 1.37
N GLN A 249 -15.60 -3.41 2.49
CA GLN A 249 -16.89 -2.82 2.90
C GLN A 249 -16.75 -1.31 3.11
N GLU A 250 -15.69 -0.87 3.79
CA GLU A 250 -15.48 0.54 4.10
C GLU A 250 -15.36 1.39 2.83
N SER A 251 -14.50 1.02 1.87
CA SER A 251 -14.41 1.76 0.61
C SER A 251 -15.70 1.73 -0.20
N PHE A 252 -16.43 0.61 -0.19
CA PHE A 252 -17.69 0.50 -0.91
C PHE A 252 -18.79 1.39 -0.34
N ILE A 253 -18.92 1.42 0.98
CA ILE A 253 -19.88 2.30 1.65
C ILE A 253 -19.43 3.76 1.50
N ASN A 254 -18.13 4.05 1.57
CA ASN A 254 -17.61 5.41 1.36
C ASN A 254 -17.84 5.93 -0.06
N ALA A 255 -17.69 5.07 -1.08
CA ALA A 255 -18.05 5.42 -2.45
C ALA A 255 -19.53 5.82 -2.56
N MET A 256 -20.43 5.11 -1.86
CA MET A 256 -21.83 5.51 -1.78
C MET A 256 -22.01 6.82 -1.01
N THR A 257 -21.43 6.98 0.19
CA THR A 257 -21.69 8.16 1.03
C THR A 257 -21.15 9.45 0.41
N GLN A 258 -20.00 9.40 -0.26
CA GLN A 258 -19.40 10.56 -0.92
C GLN A 258 -20.23 11.08 -2.10
N LEU A 259 -21.01 10.21 -2.77
CA LEU A 259 -21.96 10.64 -3.81
C LEU A 259 -23.12 11.48 -3.24
N PHE A 260 -23.47 11.27 -1.97
CA PHE A 260 -24.49 12.08 -1.29
C PHE A 260 -23.90 13.37 -0.68
N ASP A 261 -22.74 13.26 -0.04
CA ASP A 261 -22.07 14.37 0.65
C ASP A 261 -20.57 14.08 0.82
N PRO A 262 -19.65 14.98 0.38
CA PRO A 262 -18.20 14.81 0.55
C PRO A 262 -17.74 14.68 2.01
N HIS A 263 -18.57 15.07 2.98
CA HIS A 263 -18.23 14.99 4.41
C HIS A 263 -18.88 13.79 5.14
N SER A 264 -19.58 12.93 4.41
CA SER A 264 -20.16 11.71 4.98
C SER A 264 -19.24 10.53 4.75
N THR A 265 -18.81 9.89 5.84
CA THR A 265 -17.95 8.70 5.80
C THR A 265 -18.47 7.61 6.73
N PHE A 266 -18.28 6.37 6.31
CA PHE A 266 -18.39 5.17 7.13
C PHE A 266 -16.99 4.76 7.58
N LEU A 267 -16.87 4.43 8.87
CA LEU A 267 -15.64 3.95 9.47
C LEU A 267 -15.87 2.49 9.92
N SER A 268 -15.00 1.57 9.50
CA SER A 268 -14.95 0.23 10.08
C SER A 268 -14.56 0.29 11.56
N SER A 269 -14.67 -0.83 12.27
CA SER A 269 -14.34 -0.91 13.71
C SER A 269 -12.93 -0.36 14.01
N ASP A 270 -11.94 -0.80 13.24
CA ASP A 270 -10.54 -0.42 13.43
C ASP A 270 -10.29 1.05 13.10
N THR A 271 -10.90 1.55 12.03
CA THR A 271 -10.83 2.95 11.64
C THR A 271 -11.50 3.83 12.69
N LEU A 272 -12.64 3.40 13.25
CA LEU A 272 -13.36 4.10 14.31
C LEU A 272 -12.55 4.15 15.61
N GLU A 273 -11.89 3.05 16.00
CA GLU A 273 -11.01 3.02 17.17
C GLU A 273 -9.83 4.00 17.01
N SER A 274 -9.21 3.99 15.83
CA SER A 274 -8.12 4.91 15.50
C SER A 274 -8.57 6.37 15.53
N PHE A 275 -9.74 6.65 14.96
CA PHE A 275 -10.37 7.98 14.99
C PHE A 275 -10.67 8.44 16.42
N ASN A 276 -11.31 7.58 17.24
CA ASN A 276 -11.62 7.92 18.63
C ASN A 276 -10.36 8.19 19.45
N SER A 277 -9.30 7.39 19.25
CA SER A 277 -8.01 7.58 19.90
C SER A 277 -7.39 8.94 19.56
N ALA A 278 -7.47 9.34 18.28
CA ALA A 278 -7.00 10.64 17.82
C ALA A 278 -7.81 11.80 18.43
N VAL A 279 -9.14 11.69 18.44
CA VAL A 279 -10.03 12.73 19.00
C VAL A 279 -9.86 12.88 20.52
N GLN A 280 -9.71 11.76 21.24
CA GLN A 280 -9.52 11.77 22.69
C GLN A 280 -8.09 12.14 23.11
N ASN A 281 -7.18 12.26 22.13
CA ASN A 281 -5.75 12.43 22.36
C ASN A 281 -5.19 11.34 23.30
N SER A 282 -5.77 10.14 23.21
CA SER A 282 -5.42 8.99 24.03
C SER A 282 -4.77 7.95 23.14
N PHE A 283 -3.44 7.94 23.14
CA PHE A 283 -2.66 6.92 22.45
C PHE A 283 -2.23 5.85 23.46
N VAL A 284 -2.75 4.64 23.33
CA VAL A 284 -2.28 3.48 24.08
C VAL A 284 -1.38 2.66 23.17
N GLY A 285 -0.10 2.59 23.50
CA GLY A 285 0.91 1.88 22.74
C GLY A 285 2.28 2.00 23.40
N ILE A 286 3.33 1.63 22.65
CA ILE A 286 4.71 1.66 23.16
C ILE A 286 5.30 3.07 23.28
N GLY A 287 4.66 4.09 22.68
CA GLY A 287 5.14 5.47 22.71
C GLY A 287 6.32 5.71 21.76
N ALA A 288 6.21 5.24 20.52
CA ALA A 288 7.18 5.45 19.46
C ALA A 288 6.44 5.82 18.17
N LEU A 289 7.06 6.69 17.37
CA LEU A 289 6.68 6.99 16.00
C LEU A 289 7.39 5.99 15.09
N LEU A 290 6.60 5.26 14.31
CA LEU A 290 7.08 4.22 13.40
C LEU A 290 6.94 4.70 11.97
N GLU A 291 7.87 4.26 11.14
CA GLU A 291 7.92 4.53 9.70
C GLU A 291 8.14 3.20 8.96
N ASP A 292 7.69 3.14 7.70
CA ASP A 292 7.97 2.04 6.79
C ASP A 292 9.11 2.51 5.88
N ASP A 293 10.28 1.92 6.08
CA ASP A 293 11.45 2.13 5.24
C ASP A 293 11.69 0.85 4.42
N ASP A 294 11.33 0.91 3.13
CA ASP A 294 11.46 -0.20 2.18
C ASP A 294 10.97 -1.58 2.66
N GLY A 295 9.83 -1.62 3.36
CA GLY A 295 9.21 -2.86 3.86
C GLY A 295 9.67 -3.25 5.26
N ILE A 296 10.56 -2.46 5.87
CA ILE A 296 11.03 -2.64 7.24
C ILE A 296 10.40 -1.57 8.12
N CYS A 297 9.80 -1.99 9.24
CA CYS A 297 9.24 -1.06 10.20
C CYS A 297 10.37 -0.48 11.07
N THR A 298 10.67 0.80 10.89
CA THR A 298 11.76 1.51 11.58
C THR A 298 11.22 2.48 12.62
N ILE A 299 11.90 2.60 13.76
CA ILE A 299 11.56 3.58 14.79
C ILE A 299 12.11 4.94 14.39
N LYS A 300 11.24 5.85 13.96
CA LYS A 300 11.63 7.22 13.61
C LYS A 300 11.96 8.06 14.84
N GLU A 301 11.09 8.01 15.86
CA GLU A 301 11.26 8.82 17.07
C GLU A 301 10.63 8.13 18.28
N ILE A 302 11.23 8.32 19.46
CA ILE A 302 10.66 7.86 20.73
C ILE A 302 9.95 9.02 21.42
N LEU A 303 8.68 8.81 21.80
CA LEU A 303 7.87 9.84 22.43
C LEU A 303 8.24 10.01 23.92
N PRO A 304 8.51 11.24 24.38
CA PRO A 304 8.81 11.51 25.79
C PRO A 304 7.67 11.09 26.72
N GLY A 305 8.02 10.46 27.85
CA GLY A 305 7.08 9.95 28.85
C GLY A 305 6.45 8.59 28.48
N GLY A 306 6.74 8.04 27.30
CA GLY A 306 6.22 6.77 26.82
C GLY A 306 6.90 5.52 27.43
N PRO A 307 6.30 4.33 27.29
CA PRO A 307 6.92 3.06 27.69
C PRO A 307 8.28 2.79 27.05
N ALA A 308 8.46 3.13 25.76
CA ALA A 308 9.71 2.96 25.01
C ALA A 308 10.86 3.78 25.61
N GLU A 309 10.63 5.06 25.92
CA GLU A 309 11.64 5.90 26.60
C GLU A 309 11.98 5.35 27.99
N ARG A 310 10.96 4.91 28.74
CA ARG A 310 11.15 4.37 30.09
C ARG A 310 11.90 3.05 30.10
N SER A 311 11.74 2.21 29.08
CA SER A 311 12.44 0.94 28.96
C SER A 311 13.92 1.14 28.61
N ARG A 312 14.24 2.17 27.81
CA ARG A 312 15.58 2.44 27.26
C ARG A 312 16.15 1.27 26.44
N LEU A 313 15.28 0.40 25.97
CA LEU A 313 15.65 -0.75 25.14
C LEU A 313 15.56 -0.46 23.64
N LEU A 314 14.87 0.62 23.28
CA LEU A 314 14.64 1.05 21.92
C LEU A 314 15.37 2.37 21.70
N ASN A 315 15.87 2.56 20.49
CA ASN A 315 16.47 3.80 19.99
C ASN A 315 15.83 4.18 18.65
N PRO A 316 15.93 5.45 18.24
CA PRO A 316 15.69 5.82 16.84
C PRO A 316 16.56 4.96 15.90
N GLU A 317 16.06 4.71 14.69
CA GLU A 317 16.63 3.84 13.65
C GLU A 317 16.59 2.33 13.93
N ASP A 318 16.14 1.89 15.11
CA ASP A 318 15.92 0.47 15.37
C ASP A 318 14.84 -0.10 14.44
N GLN A 319 15.12 -1.27 13.87
CA GLN A 319 14.23 -1.97 12.94
C GLN A 319 13.45 -3.08 13.66
N ILE A 320 12.12 -3.07 13.53
CA ILE A 320 11.23 -4.06 14.10
C ILE A 320 11.02 -5.20 13.10
N LEU A 321 11.61 -6.36 13.40
CA LEU A 321 11.50 -7.57 12.56
C LEU A 321 10.36 -8.50 12.99
N GLY A 322 9.93 -8.42 14.26
CA GLY A 322 8.86 -9.28 14.74
C GLY A 322 8.13 -8.73 15.97
N VAL A 323 6.87 -9.12 16.12
CA VAL A 323 5.99 -8.66 17.21
C VAL A 323 5.33 -9.86 17.88
N ALA A 324 5.28 -9.86 19.21
CA ALA A 324 4.56 -10.86 20.00
C ALA A 324 3.76 -10.20 21.13
N GLN A 325 2.49 -10.60 21.28
CA GLN A 325 1.65 -10.16 22.39
C GLN A 325 1.86 -11.08 23.60
N GLY A 326 2.08 -10.52 24.79
CA GLY A 326 2.29 -11.29 26.02
C GLY A 326 3.36 -12.38 25.85
N ASP A 327 2.96 -13.63 26.04
CA ASP A 327 3.82 -14.82 25.94
C ASP A 327 3.67 -15.59 24.60
N ASP A 328 2.97 -15.02 23.61
CA ASP A 328 2.75 -15.64 22.31
C ASP A 328 4.03 -15.77 21.47
N GLU A 329 4.00 -16.55 20.40
CA GLU A 329 5.14 -16.66 19.48
C GLU A 329 5.36 -15.35 18.71
N PHE A 330 6.61 -15.09 18.31
CA PHE A 330 6.92 -13.94 17.46
C PHE A 330 6.33 -14.15 16.08
N GLU A 331 5.56 -13.18 15.63
CA GLU A 331 5.11 -13.06 14.26
C GLU A 331 6.08 -12.16 13.50
N ASP A 332 6.55 -12.62 12.34
CA ASP A 332 7.36 -11.84 11.43
C ASP A 332 6.52 -10.68 10.86
N VAL A 333 7.11 -9.48 10.84
CA VAL A 333 6.45 -8.26 10.34
C VAL A 333 7.19 -7.63 9.17
N VAL A 334 8.23 -8.26 8.64
CA VAL A 334 8.90 -7.79 7.43
C VAL A 334 7.93 -7.81 6.25
N ASP A 335 7.94 -6.76 5.42
CA ASP A 335 7.05 -6.51 4.28
C ASP A 335 5.54 -6.42 4.62
N MET A 336 5.20 -6.36 5.91
CA MET A 336 3.84 -6.15 6.37
C MET A 336 3.50 -4.65 6.35
N GLN A 337 2.27 -4.27 5.97
CA GLN A 337 1.91 -2.85 6.01
C GLN A 337 2.03 -2.30 7.43
N LEU A 338 2.60 -1.09 7.53
CA LEU A 338 2.76 -0.36 8.79
C LEU A 338 1.48 -0.34 9.64
N ARG A 339 0.29 -0.20 9.03
CA ARG A 339 -0.98 -0.21 9.79
C ARG A 339 -1.18 -1.52 10.55
N TYR A 340 -0.87 -2.67 9.94
CA TYR A 340 -1.01 -3.98 10.56
C TYR A 340 0.00 -4.15 11.69
N ILE A 341 1.24 -3.74 11.48
CA ILE A 341 2.31 -3.76 12.49
C ILE A 341 1.89 -2.90 13.69
N VAL A 342 1.41 -1.68 13.45
CA VAL A 342 0.91 -0.78 14.50
C VAL A 342 -0.26 -1.40 15.26
N ARG A 343 -1.22 -2.05 14.58
CA ARG A 343 -2.32 -2.77 15.25
C ARG A 343 -1.80 -3.90 16.13
N LYS A 344 -0.78 -4.66 15.67
CA LYS A 344 -0.13 -5.72 16.44
C LYS A 344 0.69 -5.22 17.62
N ILE A 345 1.24 -4.00 17.55
CA ILE A 345 2.00 -3.39 18.64
C ILE A 345 1.07 -2.75 19.69
N LYS A 346 -0.05 -2.18 19.23
CA LYS A 346 -1.07 -1.61 20.11
C LYS A 346 -1.76 -2.71 20.92
N GLY A 347 -2.29 -2.31 22.07
CA GLY A 347 -2.99 -3.20 22.98
C GLY A 347 -3.63 -2.42 24.13
N GLU A 348 -4.39 -3.13 24.96
CA GLU A 348 -5.00 -2.52 26.14
C GLU A 348 -3.94 -2.00 27.11
N LYS A 349 -4.30 -0.95 27.87
CA LYS A 349 -3.37 -0.36 28.82
C LYS A 349 -2.96 -1.38 29.89
N GLY A 350 -1.65 -1.62 29.99
CA GLY A 350 -1.07 -2.53 30.98
C GLY A 350 -0.77 -3.93 30.45
N THR A 351 -1.09 -4.21 29.17
CA THR A 351 -0.58 -5.41 28.49
C THR A 351 0.89 -5.23 28.13
N THR A 352 1.57 -6.35 27.88
CA THR A 352 2.97 -6.38 27.48
C THR A 352 3.07 -6.85 26.03
N VAL A 353 3.85 -6.13 25.23
CA VAL A 353 4.24 -6.53 23.87
C VAL A 353 5.76 -6.75 23.86
N ARG A 354 6.21 -7.76 23.14
CA ARG A 354 7.63 -8.05 22.89
C ARG A 354 7.94 -7.76 21.43
N LEU A 355 9.07 -7.10 21.19
CA LEU A 355 9.56 -6.74 19.86
C LEU A 355 10.88 -7.46 19.62
N LEU A 356 11.02 -8.04 18.43
CA LEU A 356 12.29 -8.53 17.92
C LEU A 356 12.93 -7.40 17.11
N ILE A 357 14.05 -6.89 17.58
CA ILE A 357 14.70 -5.68 17.05
C ILE A 357 16.02 -6.03 16.37
N HIS A 358 16.27 -5.45 15.21
CA HIS A 358 17.60 -5.28 14.64
C HIS A 358 18.08 -3.85 14.94
N PRO A 359 19.17 -3.67 15.70
CA PRO A 359 19.70 -2.34 15.97
C PRO A 359 20.11 -1.62 14.69
N GLY A 360 19.72 -0.35 14.57
CA GLY A 360 20.09 0.53 13.46
C GLY A 360 21.56 0.96 13.46
#